data_AF-A0A6C0JIM1-F1
#
_entry.id   AF-A0A6C0JIM1-F1
#
_cell.length_a   1.000
_cell.length_b   1.000
_cell.length_c   1.000
_cell.angle_alpha   90.00
_cell.angle_beta   90.00
_cell.angle_gamma   90.00
#
_symmetry.space_group_name_H-M   'P 1'
#
loop_
_entity.id
_entity.type
_entity.pdbx_description
1 polymer ?
#
loop_
_entity_poly.entity_id
_entity_poly.type
_entity_poly.pdbx_seq_one_letter_code
_entity_poly.pdbx_strand_id
1 'polypeptide(L)' 'MNFGKLLFHAVLFYAFIPGVLVRLPPGGSTLTVNLTHALLFAVVCSLVWKLVFKTK' A
#
# COMPACT_ATOMS: atom_id res chain seq x y z
N MET A 1 -10.56 -18.44 1.91
CA MET A 1 -9.54 -17.36 1.80
C MET A 1 -8.20 -17.92 2.22
N ASN A 2 -7.19 -17.91 1.35
CA ASN A 2 -5.87 -18.43 1.71
C ASN A 2 -5.22 -17.44 2.68
N PHE A 3 -4.85 -17.92 3.88
CA PHE A 3 -4.23 -17.13 4.95
C PHE A 3 -3.03 -16.28 4.45
N GLY A 4 -2.27 -16.80 3.47
CA GLY A 4 -1.17 -16.07 2.83
C GLY A 4 -1.59 -14.78 2.11
N LYS A 5 -2.81 -14.70 1.53
CA LYS A 5 -3.32 -13.47 0.91
C LYS A 5 -3.60 -12.38 1.95
N LEU A 6 -4.03 -12.81 3.13
CA LEU A 6 -4.39 -11.94 4.25
C LEU A 6 -3.13 -11.36 4.91
N LEU A 7 -2.11 -12.21 5.15
CA LEU A 7 -0.79 -11.77 5.59
C LEU A 7 -0.15 -10.79 4.60
N PHE A 8 -0.21 -11.07 3.30
CA PHE A 8 0.31 -10.16 2.29
C PHE A 8 -0.37 -8.78 2.35
N HIS A 9 -1.70 -8.74 2.48
CA HIS A 9 -2.44 -7.48 2.65
C HIS A 9 -2.04 -6.74 3.92
N ALA A 10 -1.85 -7.44 5.04
CA ALA A 10 -1.46 -6.83 6.30
C ALA A 10 -0.06 -6.19 6.21
N VAL A 11 0.91 -6.90 5.61
CA VAL A 11 2.27 -6.37 5.40
C VAL A 11 2.26 -5.20 4.42
N LEU A 12 1.50 -5.30 3.33
CA LEU A 12 1.38 -4.21 2.36
C LEU A 12 0.75 -2.97 3.00
N PHE A 13 -0.33 -3.14 3.74
CA PHE A 13 -0.97 -2.04 4.47
C PHE A 13 0.01 -1.37 5.44
N TYR A 14 0.71 -2.16 6.26
CA TYR A 14 1.70 -1.65 7.21
C TYR A 14 2.82 -0.87 6.53
N ALA A 15 3.32 -1.36 5.40
CA ALA A 15 4.38 -0.69 4.63
C ALA A 15 3.94 0.69 4.09
N PHE A 16 2.64 0.88 3.84
CA PHE A 16 2.07 2.14 3.35
C PHE A 16 1.56 3.07 4.46
N ILE A 17 1.73 2.73 5.74
CA ILE A 17 1.41 3.66 6.82
C ILE A 17 2.44 4.80 6.81
N PRO A 18 2.00 6.07 6.73
CA PRO A 18 2.90 7.20 6.69
C PRO A 18 3.74 7.27 7.97
N GLY A 19 5.06 7.23 7.81
CA GLY A 19 6.01 7.30 8.93
C GLY A 19 6.44 5.94 9.51
N VAL A 20 5.99 4.81 8.95
CA VAL A 20 6.49 3.47 9.33
C VAL A 20 7.78 3.13 8.59
N LEU A 21 7.76 3.16 7.25
CA LEU A 21 8.94 2.90 6.42
C LEU A 21 9.55 4.20 5.90
N VAL A 22 8.71 5.03 5.28
CA VAL A 22 9.10 6.30 4.68
C VAL A 22 7.96 7.30 4.84
N ARG A 23 8.29 8.59 4.88
CA ARG A 23 7.31 9.69 4.83
C ARG A 23 7.51 10.49 3.55
N LEU A 24 6.67 10.22 2.55
CA LEU A 24 6.62 10.93 1.28
C LEU A 24 5.32 11.75 1.15
N PRO A 25 5.40 13.02 0.69
CA PRO A 25 6.60 13.84 0.55
C PRO A 25 7.12 14.35 1.91
N PRO A 26 8.46 14.40 2.13
CA PRO A 26 9.03 14.91 3.37
C PRO A 26 8.73 16.41 3.52
N GLY A 27 8.22 16.83 4.67
CA GLY A 27 7.81 18.22 4.92
C GLY A 27 6.46 18.63 4.33
N GLY A 28 5.74 17.72 3.66
CA GLY A 28 4.38 17.96 3.18
C GLY A 28 3.34 18.01 4.30
N SER A 29 2.21 18.66 4.01
CA SER A 29 1.06 18.68 4.93
C SER A 29 0.59 17.24 5.23
N THR A 30 0.00 17.01 6.42
CA THR A 30 -0.54 15.69 6.80
C THR A 30 -1.50 15.15 5.75
N LEU A 31 -2.31 16.03 5.13
CA LEU A 31 -3.22 15.66 4.06
C LEU A 31 -2.48 15.17 2.81
N THR A 32 -1.45 15.90 2.37
CA THR A 32 -0.64 15.53 1.19
C THR A 32 0.06 14.18 1.41
N VAL A 33 0.66 13.99 2.59
CA VAL A 33 1.35 12.73 2.94
C VAL A 33 0.38 11.56 2.91
N ASN A 34 -0.81 11.71 3.51
CA ASN A 34 -1.82 10.66 3.51
C ASN A 34 -2.32 10.33 2.10
N LEU A 35 -2.56 11.35 1.26
CA LEU A 35 -2.98 11.15 -0.12
C LEU A 35 -1.91 10.45 -0.96
N THR A 36 -0.64 10.82 -0.81
CA THR A 36 0.47 10.16 -1.50
C THR A 36 0.57 8.68 -1.12
N HIS A 37 0.47 8.36 0.17
CA HIS A 37 0.50 6.97 0.61
C HIS A 37 -0.73 6.18 0.17
N ALA A 38 -1.92 6.79 0.20
CA ALA A 38 -3.16 6.16 -0.28
C ALA A 38 -3.08 5.85 -1.78
N LEU A 39 -2.56 6.78 -2.59
CA LEU A 39 -2.34 6.58 -4.02
C LEU A 39 -1.33 5.46 -4.28
N LEU A 40 -0.19 5.47 -3.60
CA LEU A 40 0.82 4.43 -3.77
C LEU A 40 0.30 3.05 -3.33
N PHE A 41 -0.43 2.98 -2.21
CA PHE A 41 -1.09 1.76 -1.76
C PHE A 41 -2.07 1.24 -2.82
N ALA A 42 -2.92 2.12 -3.37
CA ALA A 42 -3.89 1.74 -4.40
C ALA A 42 -3.21 1.21 -5.68
N VAL A 43 -2.13 1.86 -6.12
CA VAL A 43 -1.35 1.44 -7.29
C VAL A 43 -0.71 0.07 -7.04
N VAL A 44 0.01 -0.10 -5.93
CA VAL A 44 0.69 -1.37 -5.63
C VAL A 44 -0.31 -2.49 -5.39
N CYS A 45 -1.39 -2.24 -4.66
CA CYS A 45 -2.44 -3.22 -4.44
C CYS A 45 -3.08 -3.66 -5.77
N SER A 46 -3.35 -2.72 -6.68
CA SER A 46 -3.88 -3.03 -8.02
C SER A 46 -2.90 -3.85 -8.86
N LEU A 47 -1.61 -3.54 -8.81
CA LEU A 47 -0.57 -4.29 -9.52
C LEU A 47 -0.43 -5.71 -8.95
N VAL A 48 -0.39 -5.86 -7.63
CA VAL A 48 -0.34 -7.16 -6.97
C VAL A 48 -1.56 -7.99 -7.37
N TRP A 49 -2.76 -7.41 -7.37
CA TRP A 49 -3.97 -8.15 -7.73
C TRP A 49 -3.92 -8.66 -9.17
N LYS A 50 -3.37 -7.87 -10.10
CA LYS A 50 -3.18 -8.27 -11.49
C LYS A 50 -2.06 -9.31 -11.66
N LEU A 51 -0.93 -9.16 -10.98
CA LEU A 51 0.26 -9.98 -11.18
C LEU A 51 0.22 -11.29 -10.39
N VAL A 52 -0.19 -11.24 -9.13
CA VAL A 52 -0.21 -12.39 -8.21
C VAL A 52 -1.54 -13.13 -8.28
N PHE A 53 -2.66 -12.40 -8.35
CA PHE A 53 -3.99 -13.02 -8.38
C PHE A 53 -4.58 -13.16 -9.77
N LYS A 54 -3.78 -12.93 -10.83
CA LYS A 54 -4.07 -13.10 -12.26
C LYS A 54 -5.51 -13.59 -12.49
N THR A 55 -6.44 -12.64 -12.51
CA THR A 55 -7.80 -12.90 -12.95
C THR A 55 -7.68 -13.48 -14.36
N LYS A 56 -8.00 -14.76 -14.51
CA LYS A 56 -8.22 -15.37 -15.82
C LYS A 56 -9.38 -14.68 -16.53
#